data_AF-U7GK07-F1
#
_entry.id   AF-U7GK07-F1
#
_cell.length_a   1.000
_cell.length_b   1.000
_cell.length_c   1.000
_cell.angle_alpha   90.00
_cell.angle_beta   90.00
_cell.angle_gamma   90.00
#
_symmetry.space_group_name_H-M   'P 1'
#
loop_
_entity.id
_entity.type
_entity.pdbx_description
1 polymer ?
#
loop_
_entity_poly.entity_id
_entity_poly.type
_entity_poly.pdbx_seq_one_letter_code
_entity_poly.pdbx_strand_id
1 'polypeptide(L)'
;MEQNNSFQLIPIFNRISNQKIAEYGCLYCLETKEYAVLCTNFYSPSSSNEDHAYFKKQTIELLLEESPQIRCKWFSSIEEAIDEHDLEFI
;
A
#
# COMPACT_ATOMS: atom_id res chain seq x y z
N MET A 1 14.16 4.97 22.65
CA MET A 1 13.29 3.79 22.58
C MET A 1 12.70 3.77 21.19
N GLU A 2 12.97 2.74 20.40
CA GLU A 2 12.22 2.52 19.17
C GLU A 2 10.76 2.24 19.56
N GLN A 3 9.83 3.05 19.07
CA GLN A 3 8.40 2.78 19.25
C GLN A 3 8.07 1.56 18.37
N ASN A 4 7.67 0.46 19.01
CA ASN A 4 7.17 -0.72 18.31
C ASN A 4 5.75 -0.44 17.79
N ASN A 5 5.67 0.30 16.68
CA ASN A 5 4.40 0.58 16.02
C ASN A 5 3.96 -0.66 15.26
N SER A 6 2.81 -1.21 15.65
CA SER A 6 2.22 -2.35 14.97
C SER A 6 1.29 -1.87 13.85
N PHE A 7 1.51 -2.40 12.65
CA PHE A 7 0.71 -2.11 11.47
C PHE A 7 0.06 -3.37 10.94
N GLN A 8 -1.17 -3.26 10.45
CA GLN A 8 -1.83 -4.29 9.67
C GLN A 8 -1.72 -3.94 8.19
N LEU A 9 -1.25 -4.88 7.37
CA LEU A 9 -1.29 -4.76 5.91
C LEU A 9 -2.68 -5.16 5.40
N ILE A 10 -3.29 -4.31 4.59
CA ILE A 10 -4.62 -4.46 4.00
C ILE A 10 -4.47 -4.32 2.48
N PRO A 11 -4.53 -5.42 1.70
CA PRO A 11 -4.56 -5.33 0.26
C PRO A 11 -5.93 -4.81 -0.21
N ILE A 12 -5.94 -3.75 -1.02
CA ILE A 12 -7.15 -3.19 -1.63
C ILE A 12 -7.04 -3.31 -3.15
N PHE A 13 -8.09 -3.81 -3.80
CA PHE A 13 -8.11 -4.01 -5.25
C PHE A 13 -9.10 -3.08 -5.92
N ASN A 14 -8.61 -2.19 -6.78
CA ASN A 14 -9.46 -1.34 -7.61
C ASN A 14 -9.45 -1.84 -9.05
N ARG A 15 -10.64 -2.02 -9.63
CA ARG A 15 -10.77 -2.38 -11.03
C ARG A 15 -10.72 -1.13 -11.89
N ILE A 16 -9.64 -0.97 -12.66
CA ILE A 16 -9.45 0.18 -13.57
C ILE A 16 -10.14 -0.07 -14.90
N SER A 17 -10.06 -1.30 -15.42
CA SER A 17 -10.73 -1.70 -16.66
C SER A 17 -11.05 -3.19 -16.68
N ASN A 18 -11.55 -3.69 -17.81
CA ASN A 18 -11.76 -5.12 -18.01
C ASN A 18 -10.46 -5.95 -18.01
N GLN A 19 -9.30 -5.32 -18.24
CA GLN A 19 -7.99 -5.99 -18.34
C GLN A 19 -6.93 -5.40 -17.41
N LYS A 20 -7.33 -4.53 -16.47
CA LYS A 20 -6.39 -3.88 -15.56
C LYS A 20 -6.99 -3.72 -14.16
N ILE A 21 -6.25 -4.13 -13.15
CA ILE A 21 -6.55 -3.90 -11.74
C ILE A 21 -5.35 -3.19 -11.09
N ALA A 22 -5.61 -2.36 -10.09
CA ALA A 22 -4.60 -1.90 -9.14
C ALA A 22 -4.76 -2.68 -7.83
N GLU A 23 -3.63 -3.05 -7.22
CA GLU A 23 -3.54 -3.52 -5.84
C GLU A 23 -2.77 -2.49 -5.03
N TYR A 24 -3.42 -1.93 -4.02
CA TYR A 24 -2.81 -1.03 -3.05
C TYR A 24 -2.42 -1.82 -1.80
N GLY A 25 -1.17 -1.71 -1.40
CA GLY A 25 -0.67 -2.17 -0.11
C GLY A 25 -0.96 -1.13 0.96
N CYS A 26 -2.16 -1.15 1.54
CA CYS A 26 -2.54 -0.19 2.57
C CYS A 26 -2.06 -0.66 3.95
N LEU A 27 -1.62 0.27 4.78
CA LEU A 27 -1.29 0.02 6.18
C LEU A 27 -2.37 0.62 7.07
N TYR A 28 -2.73 -0.11 8.12
CA TYR A 28 -3.54 0.40 9.22
C TYR A 28 -2.71 0.44 10.49
N CYS A 29 -2.58 1.63 11.09
CA CYS A 29 -1.88 1.79 12.35
C CYS A 29 -2.78 1.36 13.51
N LEU A 30 -2.35 0.35 14.27
CA LEU A 30 -3.14 -0.15 15.39
C LEU A 30 -3.26 0.85 16.55
N GLU A 31 -2.33 1.80 16.65
CA GLU A 31 -2.32 2.83 17.69
C GLU A 31 -3.21 4.01 17.31
N THR A 32 -2.93 4.67 16.18
CA THR A 32 -3.64 5.90 15.78
C THR A 32 -5.00 5.63 15.13
N LYS A 33 -5.25 4.38 14.71
CA LYS A 33 -6.47 3.99 13.98
C LYS A 33 -6.59 4.66 12.61
N GLU A 34 -5.47 5.03 12.01
CA GLU A 34 -5.39 5.67 10.70
C GLU A 34 -4.88 4.71 9.62
N TYR A 35 -5.09 5.11 8.38
CA TYR A 35 -4.74 4.38 7.17
C TYR A 35 -3.71 5.12 6.35
N ALA A 36 -2.87 4.38 5.65
CA ALA A 36 -1.92 4.93 4.70
C ALA A 36 -1.74 3.98 3.52
N VAL A 37 -1.35 4.49 2.35
CA VAL A 37 -0.90 3.65 1.23
C VAL A 37 0.62 3.55 1.28
N LEU A 38 1.16 2.33 1.35
CA LEU A 38 2.61 2.10 1.31
C LEU A 38 3.13 2.03 -0.12
N CYS A 39 2.42 1.30 -0.97
CA CYS A 39 2.77 1.04 -2.36
C CYS A 39 1.56 0.58 -3.16
N THR A 40 1.68 0.66 -4.49
CA THR A 40 0.64 0.23 -5.43
C THR A 40 1.29 -0.58 -6.56
N ASN A 41 0.60 -1.62 -7.03
CA ASN A 41 0.98 -2.37 -8.22
C ASN A 41 -0.20 -2.53 -9.17
N PHE A 42 0.09 -2.74 -10.45
CA PHE A 42 -0.92 -2.90 -11.49
C PHE A 42 -0.79 -4.27 -12.16
N TYR A 43 -1.89 -5.01 -12.21
CA TYR A 43 -1.95 -6.30 -12.89
C TYR A 43 -2.82 -6.26 -14.13
N SER A 44 -2.48 -7.13 -15.06
CA SER A 44 -3.19 -7.39 -16.31
C SER A 44 -3.16 -8.90 -16.63
N PRO A 45 -3.92 -9.40 -17.61
CA PRO A 45 -3.85 -10.81 -18.01
C PRO A 45 -2.45 -11.28 -18.46
N SER A 46 -1.54 -10.36 -18.81
CA SER A 46 -0.15 -10.68 -19.14
C SER A 46 0.81 -10.61 -17.95
N SER A 47 0.32 -10.27 -16.75
CA SER A 47 1.14 -10.27 -15.55
C SER A 47 1.63 -11.67 -15.21
N SER A 48 2.92 -11.76 -14.93
CA SER A 48 3.60 -13.01 -14.61
C SER A 48 3.45 -13.36 -13.13
N ASN A 49 3.70 -14.62 -12.76
CA ASN A 49 3.82 -15.02 -11.36
C ASN A 49 4.95 -14.25 -10.63
N GLU A 50 5.97 -13.82 -11.36
CA GLU A 50 7.09 -13.05 -10.83
C GLU A 50 6.64 -11.62 -10.44
N ASP A 51 5.69 -11.03 -11.16
CA ASP A 51 5.13 -9.71 -10.83
C ASP A 51 4.43 -9.73 -9.46
N HIS A 52 3.69 -10.81 -9.18
CA HIS A 52 3.04 -11.01 -7.89
C HIS A 52 4.06 -11.20 -6.75
N ALA A 53 5.11 -12.00 -6.99
CA ALA A 53 6.17 -12.22 -6.00
C ALA A 53 6.99 -10.94 -5.75
N TYR A 54 7.23 -10.16 -6.80
CA TYR A 54 7.95 -8.90 -6.73
C TYR A 54 7.21 -7.88 -5.87
N PHE A 55 5.89 -7.73 -6.03
CA PHE A 55 5.12 -6.79 -5.22
C PHE A 55 5.24 -7.11 -3.72
N LYS A 56 5.09 -8.38 -3.34
CA LYS A 56 5.29 -8.79 -1.94
C LYS A 56 6.69 -8.48 -1.43
N LYS A 57 7.72 -8.72 -2.24
CA LYS A 57 9.11 -8.39 -1.91
C LYS A 57 9.27 -6.89 -1.69
N GLN A 58 8.78 -6.07 -2.63
CA GLN A 58 8.83 -4.62 -2.55
C GLN A 58 8.15 -4.09 -1.28
N THR A 59 6.96 -4.60 -0.94
CA THR A 59 6.26 -4.24 0.30
C THR A 59 7.12 -4.45 1.55
N ILE A 60 7.82 -5.59 1.64
CA ILE A 60 8.72 -5.86 2.77
C ILE A 60 9.96 -4.96 2.75
N GLU A 61 10.55 -4.72 1.57
CA GLU A 61 11.71 -3.83 1.43
C GLU A 61 11.37 -2.41 1.89
N LEU A 62 10.20 -1.88 1.51
CA LEU A 62 9.74 -0.55 1.93
C LEU A 62 9.52 -0.45 3.45
N LEU A 63 9.01 -1.51 4.09
CA LEU A 63 8.85 -1.55 5.55
C LEU A 63 10.18 -1.59 6.30
N LEU A 64 11.24 -2.13 5.68
CA LEU A 64 12.58 -2.20 6.27
C LEU A 64 13.39 -0.92 6.02
N GLU A 65 13.15 -0.23 4.89
CA GLU A 65 13.87 0.97 4.48
C GLU A 65 13.59 2.16 5.41
N GLU A 66 12.31 2.41 5.70
CA GLU A 66 11.88 3.54 6.53
C GLU A 66 10.61 3.19 7.30
N SER A 67 10.50 3.70 8.53
CA SER A 67 9.27 3.53 9.33
C SER A 67 8.05 4.05 8.57
N PRO A 68 6.94 3.28 8.49
CA PRO A 68 5.71 3.75 7.87
C PRO A 68 5.18 5.08 8.43
N GLN A 69 5.48 5.40 9.69
CA GLN A 69 5.08 6.69 10.29
C GLN A 69 5.77 7.89 9.65
N ILE A 70 6.97 7.70 9.09
CA ILE A 70 7.74 8.77 8.45
C ILE A 70 7.47 8.77 6.95
N ARG A 71 7.48 7.58 6.34
CA ARG A 71 7.33 7.41 4.90
C ARG A 71 5.96 7.83 4.38
N CYS A 72 4.91 7.48 5.13
CA CYS A 72 3.55 7.54 4.61
C CYS A 72 2.78 8.74 5.18
N LYS A 73 1.83 9.23 4.39
CA LYS A 73 0.77 10.10 4.88
C LYS A 73 -0.35 9.24 5.46
N TRP A 74 -0.86 9.66 6.61
CA TRP A 74 -1.87 8.94 7.38
C TRP A 74 -3.20 9.69 7.34
N PHE A 75 -4.29 8.93 7.18
CA PHE A 75 -5.63 9.43 6.92
C PHE A 75 -6.67 8.68 7.74
N SER A 76 -7.84 9.30 7.88
CA SER A 76 -8.93 8.76 8.69
C SER A 76 -9.68 7.61 8.03
N SER A 77 -9.56 7.47 6.71
CA SER A 77 -10.22 6.44 5.90
C SER A 77 -9.30 5.85 4.84
N ILE A 78 -9.62 4.64 4.36
CA ILE A 78 -8.87 3.98 3.30
C ILE A 78 -9.06 4.72 1.97
N GLU A 79 -10.28 5.19 1.71
CA GLU A 79 -10.65 5.92 0.51
C GLU A 79 -9.82 7.21 0.37
N GLU A 80 -9.75 8.01 1.43
CA GLU A 80 -8.94 9.23 1.47
C GLU A 80 -7.45 8.93 1.25
N ALA A 81 -6.93 7.86 1.87
CA ALA A 81 -5.54 7.46 1.68
C ALA A 81 -5.21 7.07 0.23
N ILE A 82 -6.15 6.41 -0.45
CA ILE A 82 -6.00 6.03 -1.86
C ILE A 82 -6.11 7.26 -2.77
N ASP A 83 -7.12 8.11 -2.56
CA ASP A 83 -7.33 9.31 -3.36
C ASP A 83 -6.07 10.22 -3.32
N GLU A 84 -5.51 10.44 -2.14
CA GLU A 84 -4.28 11.23 -1.98
C GLU A 84 -3.05 10.56 -2.59
N HIS A 85 -2.93 9.23 -2.49
CA HIS A 85 -1.84 8.50 -3.15
C HIS A 85 -1.92 8.59 -4.68
N ASP A 86 -3.12 8.47 -5.23
CA ASP A 86 -3.36 8.58 -6.67
C ASP A 86 -3.02 9.99 -7.17
N LEU A 87 -3.35 11.06 -6.42
CA LEU A 87 -2.97 12.43 -6.78
C LEU A 87 -1.45 12.67 -6.82
N GLU A 88 -0.68 11.95 -5.99
CA GLU A 88 0.77 12.12 -5.91
C GLU A 88 1.54 11.28 -6.92
N PHE A 89 1.03 10.10 -7.29
CA PHE A 89 1.81 9.08 -8.00
C PHE A 89 1.16 8.52 -9.29
N ILE A 90 -0.07 8.90 -9.63
CA ILE A 90 -0.78 8.46 -10.85
C ILE A 90 -1.10 9.64 -11.77
#